data_AF-A0A077HMZ7-F1
#
_entry.id   AF-A0A077HMZ7-F1
#
_cell.length_a   1.000
_cell.length_b   1.000
_cell.length_c   1.000
_cell.angle_alpha   90.00
_cell.angle_beta   90.00
_cell.angle_gamma   90.00
#
_symmetry.space_group_name_H-M   'P 1'
#
loop_
_entity.id
_entity.type
_entity.pdbx_description
1 polymer ?
#
loop_
_entity_poly.entity_id
_entity_poly.type
_entity_poly.pdbx_seq_one_letter_code
_entity_poly.pdbx_strand_id
1 'polypeptide(L)'
;MKHFVRIQYSVPELGGELLNIAELEEVSAHECTMLRMIELDPSEAITGIYVDGRVIGQANQPMSTVPHPRIYDTMEGITATHLTEEEFEGLWSEARAKFPN
;
A
#
# COMPACT_ATOMS: atom_id res chain seq x y z
N MET A 1 15.08 -6.44 1.99
CA MET A 1 15.21 -5.25 1.12
C MET A 1 13.86 -4.53 1.13
N LYS A 2 13.86 -3.19 1.11
CA LYS A 2 12.60 -2.44 1.10
C LYS A 2 12.13 -2.18 -0.33
N HIS A 3 10.81 -2.16 -0.51
CA HIS A 3 10.14 -1.81 -1.75
C HIS A 3 9.05 -0.80 -1.47
N PHE A 4 8.95 0.22 -2.31
CA PHE A 4 7.91 1.22 -2.23
C PHE A 4 7.08 1.15 -3.50
N VAL A 5 5.77 1.03 -3.36
CA VAL A 5 4.89 0.75 -4.49
C VAL A 5 3.54 1.42 -4.31
N ARG A 6 3.04 2.03 -5.37
CA ARG A 6 1.64 2.42 -5.51
C ARG A 6 0.91 1.32 -6.25
N ILE A 7 -0.22 0.86 -5.73
CA ILE A 7 -0.99 -0.25 -6.28
C ILE A 7 -2.45 0.20 -6.45
N GLN A 8 -2.98 -0.01 -7.64
CA GLN A 8 -4.41 0.07 -7.92
C GLN A 8 -4.89 -1.32 -8.32
N TYR A 9 -5.93 -1.82 -7.67
CA TYR A 9 -6.47 -3.14 -7.98
C TYR A 9 -7.96 -3.23 -7.71
N SER A 10 -8.66 -4.01 -8.54
CA SER A 10 -10.09 -4.26 -8.35
C SER A 10 -10.30 -5.31 -7.27
N VAL A 11 -11.23 -5.04 -6.35
CA VAL A 11 -11.70 -6.03 -5.37
C VAL A 11 -13.19 -6.28 -5.64
N PRO A 12 -13.54 -7.34 -6.41
CA PRO A 12 -14.91 -7.63 -6.81
C PRO A 12 -15.89 -7.70 -5.64
N GLU A 13 -15.45 -8.21 -4.49
CA GLU A 13 -16.23 -8.34 -3.27
C GLU A 13 -16.62 -6.99 -2.66
N LEU A 14 -15.80 -5.96 -2.87
CA LEU A 14 -16.05 -4.59 -2.45
C LEU A 14 -16.76 -3.77 -3.53
N GLY A 15 -16.95 -4.34 -4.73
CA GLY A 15 -17.62 -3.68 -5.85
C GLY A 15 -16.88 -2.44 -6.37
N GLY A 16 -15.56 -2.35 -6.17
CA GLY A 16 -14.77 -1.18 -6.49
C GLY A 16 -13.28 -1.44 -6.64
N GLU A 17 -12.54 -0.37 -6.93
CA GLU A 17 -11.08 -0.37 -6.97
C GLU A 17 -10.53 0.14 -5.64
N LEU A 18 -9.47 -0.50 -5.18
CA LEU A 18 -8.66 -0.02 -4.07
C LEU A 18 -7.39 0.62 -4.62
N LEU A 19 -6.97 1.69 -3.94
CA LEU A 19 -5.77 2.42 -4.26
C LEU A 19 -4.96 2.57 -2.98
N ASN A 20 -3.78 1.97 -2.93
CA ASN A 20 -2.89 2.13 -1.80
C ASN A 20 -1.44 2.35 -2.20
N ILE A 21 -0.69 2.92 -1.25
CA ILE A 21 0.74 3.16 -1.36
C ILE A 21 1.41 2.45 -0.20
N ALA A 22 2.33 1.54 -0.49
CA ALA A 22 2.88 0.62 0.48
C ALA A 22 4.41 0.69 0.56
N GLU A 23 4.92 0.62 1.78
CA GLU A 23 6.28 0.17 2.08
C GLU A 23 6.22 -1.31 2.44
N LEU A 24 6.99 -2.10 1.72
CA LEU A 24 7.09 -3.53 1.88
C LEU A 24 8.53 -3.92 2.25
N GLU A 25 8.69 -4.95 3.07
CA GLU A 25 9.99 -5.57 3.32
C GLU A 25 10.03 -7.00 2.76
N GLU A 26 11.00 -7.24 1.91
CA GLU A 26 11.25 -8.55 1.29
C GLU A 26 11.59 -9.61 2.33
N VAL A 27 10.78 -10.68 2.34
CA VAL A 27 10.98 -11.88 3.16
C VAL A 27 11.57 -13.01 2.32
N SER A 28 11.20 -13.07 1.03
CA SER A 28 11.73 -13.99 0.05
C SER A 28 11.71 -13.38 -1.35
N ALA A 29 12.25 -14.09 -2.35
CA ALA A 29 12.20 -13.67 -3.76
C ALA A 29 10.77 -13.55 -4.34
N HIS A 30 9.75 -14.01 -3.60
CA HIS A 30 8.35 -14.07 -4.02
C HIS A 30 7.39 -13.37 -3.07
N GLU A 31 7.81 -13.01 -1.86
CA GLU A 31 6.91 -12.48 -0.82
C GLU A 31 7.55 -11.34 -0.04
N CYS A 32 6.69 -10.41 0.37
CA CYS A 32 7.03 -9.32 1.26
C CYS A 32 6.06 -9.26 2.45
N THR A 33 6.50 -8.63 3.53
CA THR A 33 5.63 -8.17 4.61
C THR A 33 5.26 -6.70 4.38
N MET A 34 4.04 -6.32 4.75
CA MET A 34 3.58 -4.93 4.74
C MET A 34 4.09 -4.21 5.99
N LEU A 35 4.90 -3.17 5.82
CA LEU A 35 5.40 -2.36 6.94
C LEU A 35 4.52 -1.14 7.19
N ARG A 36 4.28 -0.35 6.13
CA ARG A 36 3.42 0.83 6.14
C ARG A 36 2.52 0.81 4.92
N MET A 37 1.30 1.28 5.07
CA MET A 37 0.36 1.46 3.97
C MET A 37 -0.40 2.76 4.13
N ILE A 38 -0.65 3.44 3.03
CA ILE A 38 -1.53 4.60 2.90
C ILE A 38 -2.68 4.16 2.01
N GLU A 39 -3.91 4.25 2.49
CA GLU A 39 -5.11 4.02 1.67
C GLU A 39 -5.60 5.34 1.10
N LEU A 40 -5.99 5.32 -0.17
CA LEU A 40 -6.54 6.45 -0.91
C LEU A 40 -7.97 6.12 -1.38
N ASP A 41 -8.82 7.14 -1.47
CA ASP A 41 -10.09 7.03 -2.18
C ASP A 41 -9.90 7.25 -3.71
N PRO A 42 -10.95 7.06 -4.53
CA PRO A 42 -10.87 7.29 -5.99
C PRO A 42 -10.53 8.72 -6.41
N SER A 43 -10.59 9.70 -5.50
CA SER A 43 -10.15 11.08 -5.73
C SER A 43 -8.71 11.34 -5.28
N GLU A 44 -7.98 10.27 -4.92
CA GLU A 44 -6.61 10.28 -4.39
C GLU A 44 -6.46 10.95 -3.03
N ALA A 45 -7.56 11.14 -2.28
CA ALA A 45 -7.47 11.65 -0.92
C ALA A 45 -7.09 10.53 0.05
N ILE A 46 -6.16 10.81 0.96
CA ILE A 46 -5.73 9.84 1.99
C ILE A 46 -6.88 9.57 2.97
N THR A 47 -7.35 8.33 3.04
CA THR A 47 -8.48 7.91 3.89
C THR A 47 -8.04 7.21 5.17
N GLY A 48 -6.88 6.58 5.17
CA GLY A 48 -6.31 5.93 6.36
C GLY A 48 -4.90 5.42 6.14
N ILE A 49 -4.31 4.90 7.21
CA ILE A 49 -2.98 4.30 7.20
C ILE A 49 -2.97 2.96 7.94
N TYR A 50 -2.01 2.11 7.59
CA TYR A 50 -1.59 0.96 8.38
C TYR A 50 -0.13 1.13 8.80
N VAL A 51 0.16 0.95 10.08
CA VAL A 51 1.51 1.03 10.66
C VAL A 51 1.53 0.32 12.01
N ASP A 52 2.65 -0.27 12.41
CA ASP A 52 2.80 -0.98 13.69
C ASP A 52 1.73 -2.07 13.94
N GLY A 53 1.25 -2.73 12.88
CA GLY A 53 0.23 -3.77 13.01
C GLY A 53 -1.20 -3.27 13.24
N ARG A 54 -1.46 -1.96 13.10
CA ARG A 54 -2.77 -1.36 13.31
C ARG A 54 -3.21 -0.50 12.12
N VAL A 55 -4.52 -0.48 11.89
CA VAL A 55 -5.21 0.44 10.97
C VAL A 55 -5.65 1.69 11.74
N ILE A 56 -5.45 2.86 11.13
CA ILE A 56 -5.91 4.16 11.63
C ILE A 56 -6.67 4.86 10.49
N GLY A 57 -7.86 5.39 10.78
CA GLY A 57 -8.73 5.95 9.75
C GLY A 57 -9.46 4.86 8.96
N GLN A 58 -9.77 5.14 7.70
CA GLN A 58 -10.45 4.22 6.79
C GLN A 58 -9.43 3.60 5.82
N ALA A 59 -8.69 2.60 6.31
CA ALA A 59 -7.83 1.75 5.49
C ALA A 59 -8.20 0.29 5.67
N ASN A 60 -7.88 -0.54 4.67
CA ASN A 60 -8.06 -1.98 4.79
C ASN A 60 -6.93 -2.60 5.61
N GLN A 61 -7.22 -3.69 6.33
CA GLN A 61 -6.19 -4.47 6.99
C GLN A 61 -5.40 -5.24 5.92
N PRO A 62 -4.09 -5.00 5.74
CA PRO A 62 -3.29 -5.77 4.80
C PRO A 62 -3.17 -7.24 5.24
N MET A 63 -2.98 -8.12 4.26
CA MET A 63 -2.61 -9.51 4.51
C MET A 63 -1.26 -9.59 5.24
N SER A 64 -1.06 -10.66 6.03
CA SER A 64 0.18 -10.88 6.77
C SER A 64 1.41 -10.99 5.87
N THR A 65 1.23 -11.55 4.67
CA THR A 65 2.21 -11.56 3.58
C THR A 65 1.53 -11.16 2.29
N VAL A 66 2.28 -10.49 1.42
CA VAL A 66 1.84 -10.08 0.09
C VAL A 66 2.86 -10.56 -0.96
N PRO A 67 2.45 -10.75 -2.22
CA PRO A 67 3.40 -11.12 -3.27
C PRO A 67 4.46 -10.04 -3.47
N HIS A 68 5.64 -10.42 -3.92
CA HIS A 68 6.71 -9.46 -4.18
C HIS A 68 6.30 -8.50 -5.30
N PRO A 69 6.51 -7.17 -5.17
CA PRO A 69 6.00 -6.19 -6.14
C PRO A 69 6.53 -6.31 -7.57
N ARG A 70 7.56 -7.14 -7.78
CA ARG A 70 8.17 -7.41 -9.09
C ARG A 70 7.23 -8.19 -10.01
N ILE A 71 6.24 -8.88 -9.45
CA ILE A 71 5.28 -9.67 -10.23
C ILE A 71 3.92 -8.98 -10.39
N TYR A 72 3.70 -7.83 -9.76
CA TYR A 72 2.39 -7.16 -9.79
C TYR A 72 1.97 -6.77 -11.20
N ASP A 73 2.91 -6.33 -12.04
CA ASP A 73 2.64 -5.99 -13.46
C ASP A 73 2.19 -7.20 -14.29
N THR A 74 2.35 -8.42 -13.78
CA THR A 74 1.92 -9.65 -14.45
C THR A 74 0.59 -10.19 -13.93
N MET A 75 0.01 -9.55 -12.91
CA MET A 75 -1.25 -9.96 -12.30
C MET A 75 -2.42 -9.23 -12.97
N GLU A 76 -3.43 -9.99 -13.38
CA GLU A 76 -4.64 -9.42 -13.97
C GLU A 76 -5.38 -8.55 -12.95
N GLY A 77 -5.82 -7.36 -13.37
CA GLY A 77 -6.57 -6.43 -12.51
C GLY A 77 -5.71 -5.67 -11.49
N ILE A 78 -4.38 -5.72 -11.60
CA ILE A 78 -3.45 -4.94 -10.78
C ILE A 78 -2.62 -4.01 -11.67
N THR A 79 -2.59 -2.73 -11.32
CA THR A 79 -1.62 -1.77 -11.84
C THR A 79 -0.69 -1.36 -10.70
N ALA A 80 0.61 -1.56 -10.86
CA ALA A 80 1.60 -1.17 -9.88
C ALA A 80 2.56 -0.12 -10.46
N THR A 81 3.07 0.76 -9.61
CA THR A 81 4.13 1.70 -9.94
C THR A 81 5.12 1.72 -8.81
N HIS A 82 6.38 1.38 -9.10
CA HIS A 82 7.46 1.48 -8.14
C HIS A 82 7.75 2.94 -7.81
N LEU A 83 7.92 3.22 -6.52
CA LEU A 83 8.29 4.53 -6.00
C LEU A 83 9.71 4.47 -5.45
N THR A 84 10.35 5.63 -5.41
CA THR A 84 11.53 5.84 -4.58
C THR A 84 11.14 5.96 -3.10
N GLU A 85 12.11 5.75 -2.21
CA GLU A 85 11.91 5.98 -0.78
C GLU A 85 11.52 7.43 -0.48
N GLU A 86 12.12 8.41 -1.18
CA GLU A 86 11.83 9.84 -0.99
C GLU A 86 10.37 10.19 -1.34
N GLU A 87 9.86 9.69 -2.47
CA GLU A 87 8.46 9.87 -2.87
C GLU A 87 7.51 9.28 -1.82
N PHE A 88 7.82 8.08 -1.32
CA PHE A 88 7.03 7.45 -0.27
C PHE A 88 7.04 8.27 1.03
N GLU A 89 8.21 8.69 1.51
CA GLU A 89 8.33 9.43 2.77
C GLU A 89 7.63 10.79 2.72
N GLY A 90 7.60 11.44 1.54
CA GLY A 90 6.81 12.66 1.33
C GLY A 90 5.31 12.43 1.57
N LEU A 91 4.76 11.39 0.96
CA LEU A 91 3.35 10.99 1.12
C LEU A 91 3.06 10.50 2.55
N TRP A 92 4.00 9.76 3.14
CA TRP A 92 3.88 9.27 4.50
C TRP A 92 3.83 10.40 5.53
N SER A 93 4.62 11.46 5.32
CA SER A 93 4.59 12.66 6.17
C SER A 93 3.21 13.33 6.18
N GLU A 94 2.58 13.47 5.01
CA GLU A 94 1.21 13.98 4.89
C GLU A 94 0.21 13.06 5.60
N ALA A 95 0.30 11.75 5.36
CA ALA A 95 -0.58 10.77 5.98
C ALA A 95 -0.48 10.79 7.51
N ARG A 96 0.73 10.90 8.05
CA ARG A 96 1.01 11.02 9.49
C ARG A 96 0.48 12.30 10.12
N ALA A 97 0.54 13.41 9.39
CA ALA A 97 -0.03 14.67 9.85
C ALA A 97 -1.56 14.58 9.97
N LYS A 98 -2.21 13.83 9.07
CA LYS A 98 -3.66 13.59 9.07
C LYS A 98 -4.09 12.51 10.08
N PHE A 99 -3.28 11.46 10.25
CA PHE A 99 -3.54 10.30 11.10
C PHE A 99 -2.38 10.07 12.08
N PRO A 100 -2.29 10.89 13.15
CA PRO A 100 -1.24 10.72 14.15
C PRO A 100 -1.40 9.38 14.89
N ASN A 101 -0.28 8.67 15.10
CA ASN A 101 -0.23 7.30 15.62
C ASN A 101 0.64 7.15 16.87
#